data_AF-A0A1T3NKI2-F1
#
_entry.id   AF-A0A1T3NKI2-F1
#
_cell.length_a   1.000
_cell.length_b   1.000
_cell.length_c   1.000
_cell.angle_alpha   90.00
_cell.angle_beta   90.00
_cell.angle_gamma   90.00
#
_symmetry.space_group_name_H-M   'P 1'
#
loop_
_entity.id
_entity.type
_entity.pdbx_description
1 polymer ?
#
loop_
_entity_poly.entity_id
_entity_poly.type
_entity_poly.pdbx_seq_one_letter_code
_entity_poly.pdbx_strand_id
1 'polypeptide(L)'
;MSGGDVAPDPAGRRALARTSRALRASGLTRVWAVRYPPLREPEAAAPAARHVAGSLAATAPPYRAAFIVVLRLVPAAFRLVTGRRLDAASPNVLSAGAARLERLPVLGTVVRTIGALACHGALDGVRPAVPVPAAGTELPERAWPNDPR
;
A
#
# COMPACT_ATOMS: atom_id res chain seq x y z
N MET A 1 10.58 23.24 29.66
CA MET A 1 11.18 22.03 29.05
C MET A 1 10.82 22.03 27.58
N SER A 2 11.75 22.41 26.73
CA SER A 2 11.54 22.61 25.30
C SER A 2 11.21 21.30 24.61
N GLY A 3 10.06 21.24 23.95
CA GLY A 3 9.79 20.26 22.91
C GLY A 3 10.78 20.50 21.78
N GLY A 4 11.79 19.65 21.68
CA GLY A 4 12.70 19.64 20.54
C GLY A 4 11.87 19.32 19.29
N ASP A 5 11.67 20.33 18.46
CA ASP A 5 11.14 20.18 17.12
C ASP A 5 12.18 19.37 16.33
N VAL A 6 12.04 18.04 16.37
CA VAL A 6 12.92 17.11 15.67
C VAL A 6 12.72 17.39 14.19
N ALA A 7 13.60 18.21 13.62
CA ALA A 7 13.60 18.54 12.21
C ALA A 7 13.46 17.23 11.40
N PRO A 8 12.47 17.13 10.50
CA PRO A 8 12.16 15.84 9.90
C PRO A 8 13.36 15.33 9.10
N ASP A 9 13.70 14.05 9.28
CA ASP A 9 14.87 13.43 8.67
C ASP A 9 14.89 13.64 7.13
N PRO A 10 15.88 14.38 6.59
CA PRO A 10 15.97 14.63 5.16
C PRO A 10 16.17 13.34 4.35
N ALA A 11 16.81 12.31 4.92
CA ALA A 11 17.00 11.03 4.25
C ALA A 11 15.67 10.28 4.12
N GLY A 12 14.87 10.21 5.19
CA GLY A 12 13.51 9.67 5.19
C GLY A 12 12.60 10.36 4.16
N ARG A 13 12.61 11.70 4.09
CA ARG A 13 11.84 12.44 3.06
C ARG A 13 12.24 12.06 1.64
N ARG A 14 13.54 11.95 1.37
CA ARG A 14 14.05 11.53 0.05
C ARG A 14 13.65 10.09 -0.28
N ALA A 15 13.71 9.19 0.69
CA ALA A 15 13.29 7.80 0.53
C ALA A 15 11.80 7.72 0.16
N LEU A 16 10.95 8.42 0.89
CA LEU A 16 9.51 8.50 0.63
C LEU A 16 9.19 9.09 -0.74
N ALA A 17 9.89 10.16 -1.14
CA ALA A 17 9.69 10.77 -2.46
C ALA A 17 10.06 9.80 -3.59
N ARG A 18 11.14 9.03 -3.43
CA ARG A 18 11.59 8.03 -4.40
C ARG A 18 10.62 6.86 -4.51
N THR A 19 10.18 6.29 -3.39
CA THR A 19 9.20 5.18 -3.38
C THR A 19 7.86 5.64 -3.95
N SER A 20 7.38 6.83 -3.57
CA SER A 20 6.15 7.41 -4.15
C SER A 20 6.26 7.59 -5.65
N ARG A 21 7.40 8.07 -6.16
CA ARG A 21 7.63 8.24 -7.61
C ARG A 21 7.65 6.90 -8.33
N ALA A 22 8.33 5.90 -7.76
CA ALA A 22 8.37 4.55 -8.32
C ALA A 22 6.99 3.91 -8.35
N LEU A 23 6.19 4.10 -7.29
CA LEU A 23 4.82 3.59 -7.21
C LEU A 23 3.90 4.26 -8.24
N ARG A 24 4.01 5.58 -8.43
CA ARG A 24 3.25 6.26 -9.49
C ARG A 24 3.65 5.76 -10.88
N ALA A 25 4.95 5.59 -11.11
CA ALA A 25 5.48 5.11 -12.39
C ALA A 25 5.12 3.66 -12.70
N SER A 26 4.87 2.82 -11.68
CA SER A 26 4.48 1.42 -11.88
C SER A 26 3.06 1.27 -12.44
N GLY A 27 2.21 2.29 -12.25
CA GLY A 27 0.79 2.25 -12.64
C GLY A 27 -0.07 1.30 -11.81
N LEU A 28 0.47 0.75 -10.71
CA LEU A 28 -0.24 -0.20 -9.86
C LEU A 28 -1.53 0.37 -9.26
N THR A 29 -1.60 1.68 -9.01
CA THR A 29 -2.83 2.33 -8.52
C THR A 29 -4.01 2.14 -9.46
N ARG A 30 -3.79 2.14 -10.80
CA ARG A 30 -4.84 1.85 -11.78
C ARG A 30 -5.22 0.37 -11.78
N VAL A 31 -4.25 -0.52 -11.60
CA VAL A 31 -4.50 -1.95 -11.45
C VAL A 31 -5.34 -2.23 -10.20
N TRP A 32 -5.04 -1.56 -9.09
CA TRP A 32 -5.77 -1.70 -7.83
C TRP A 32 -7.21 -1.21 -7.95
N ALA A 33 -7.44 -0.04 -8.56
CA ALA A 33 -8.80 0.46 -8.77
C ALA A 33 -9.66 -0.55 -9.54
N VAL A 34 -9.11 -1.29 -10.50
CA VAL A 34 -9.88 -2.32 -11.21
C VAL A 34 -10.16 -3.53 -10.31
N ARG A 35 -9.16 -4.01 -9.56
CA ARG A 35 -9.22 -5.28 -8.79
C ARG A 35 -9.86 -5.19 -7.43
N TYR A 36 -9.74 -4.05 -6.77
CA TYR A 36 -10.20 -3.82 -5.40
C TYR A 36 -11.21 -2.67 -5.47
N PRO A 37 -12.52 -2.98 -5.50
CA PRO A 37 -13.57 -1.96 -5.61
C PRO A 37 -13.43 -0.79 -4.64
N PRO A 38 -13.04 -0.99 -3.35
CA PRO A 38 -12.84 0.13 -2.42
C PRO A 38 -11.74 1.10 -2.85
N LEU A 39 -10.73 0.65 -3.60
CA LEU A 39 -9.60 1.48 -4.05
C LEU A 39 -9.91 2.27 -5.33
N ARG A 40 -11.15 2.20 -5.85
CA ARG A 40 -11.62 3.11 -6.91
C ARG A 40 -11.85 4.51 -6.37
N GLU A 41 -12.29 4.59 -5.12
CA GLU A 41 -12.63 5.85 -4.49
C GLU A 41 -11.36 6.64 -4.15
N PRO A 42 -11.30 7.95 -4.49
CA PRO A 42 -10.11 8.76 -4.26
C PRO A 42 -9.76 8.86 -2.76
N GLU A 43 -10.79 8.83 -1.90
CA GLU A 43 -10.67 8.87 -0.45
C GLU A 43 -9.93 7.66 0.13
N ALA A 44 -10.06 6.49 -0.50
CA ALA A 44 -9.34 5.27 -0.11
C ALA A 44 -8.01 5.10 -0.86
N ALA A 45 -7.97 5.51 -2.14
CA ALA A 45 -6.79 5.34 -2.99
C ALA A 45 -5.59 6.17 -2.54
N ALA A 46 -5.80 7.41 -2.08
CA ALA A 46 -4.71 8.28 -1.65
C ALA A 46 -4.05 7.80 -0.34
N PRO A 47 -4.79 7.43 0.73
CA PRO A 47 -4.23 6.79 1.92
C PRO A 47 -3.52 5.47 1.60
N ALA A 48 -4.11 4.61 0.76
CA ALA A 48 -3.48 3.37 0.32
C ALA A 48 -2.10 3.60 -0.32
N ALA A 49 -2.01 4.53 -1.29
CA ALA A 49 -0.75 4.83 -1.95
C ALA A 49 0.29 5.43 -1.00
N ARG A 50 -0.13 6.27 -0.05
CA ARG A 50 0.75 6.85 0.99
C ARG A 50 1.27 5.78 1.94
N HIS A 51 0.40 4.90 2.42
CA HIS A 51 0.76 3.80 3.32
C HIS A 51 1.79 2.88 2.64
N VAL A 52 1.51 2.45 1.41
CA VAL A 52 2.47 1.64 0.63
C VAL A 52 3.82 2.34 0.49
N ALA A 53 3.83 3.60 0.04
CA ALA A 53 5.07 4.33 -0.17
C ALA A 53 5.85 4.54 1.13
N GLY A 54 5.16 4.76 2.25
CA GLY A 54 5.71 4.88 3.59
C GLY A 54 6.36 3.58 4.08
N SER A 55 5.63 2.48 4.00
CA SER A 55 6.14 1.16 4.41
C SER A 55 7.37 0.75 3.60
N LEU A 56 7.36 1.00 2.29
CA LEU A 56 8.55 0.76 1.44
C LEU A 56 9.72 1.68 1.80
N ALA A 57 9.45 2.94 2.15
CA ALA A 57 10.49 3.88 2.53
C ALA A 57 11.17 3.48 3.86
N ALA A 58 10.41 2.91 4.78
CA ALA A 58 10.88 2.42 6.08
C ALA A 58 11.74 1.14 6.00
N THR A 59 11.69 0.40 4.88
CA THR A 59 12.57 -0.76 4.69
C THR A 59 14.05 -0.38 4.63
N ALA A 60 14.93 -1.32 4.98
CA ALA A 60 16.38 -1.08 4.90
C ALA A 60 16.80 -0.75 3.45
N PRO A 61 17.86 0.07 3.26
CA PRO A 61 18.26 0.57 1.94
C PRO A 61 18.34 -0.46 0.81
N PRO A 62 18.91 -1.68 0.98
CA PRO A 62 18.98 -2.64 -0.11
C PRO A 62 17.60 -3.15 -0.54
N TYR A 63 16.71 -3.45 0.40
CA TYR A 63 15.35 -3.88 0.11
C TYR A 63 14.54 -2.77 -0.55
N ARG A 64 14.68 -1.53 -0.08
CA ARG A 64 14.04 -0.37 -0.71
C ARG A 64 14.45 -0.20 -2.17
N ALA A 65 15.74 -0.36 -2.48
CA ALA A 65 16.23 -0.32 -3.84
C ALA A 65 15.64 -1.45 -4.69
N ALA A 66 15.60 -2.68 -4.17
CA ALA A 66 14.97 -3.81 -4.84
C ALA A 66 13.48 -3.54 -5.16
N PHE A 67 12.70 -3.03 -4.21
CA PHE A 67 11.30 -2.68 -4.44
C PHE A 67 11.13 -1.58 -5.49
N ILE A 68 12.00 -0.56 -5.50
CA ILE A 68 11.98 0.49 -6.54
C ILE A 68 12.23 -0.10 -7.93
N VAL A 69 13.19 -1.01 -8.05
CA VAL A 69 13.48 -1.70 -9.32
C VAL A 69 12.26 -2.51 -9.75
N VAL A 70 11.71 -3.34 -8.86
CA VAL A 70 10.53 -4.17 -9.18
C VAL A 70 9.33 -3.30 -9.59
N LEU A 71 9.05 -2.21 -8.88
CA LEU A 71 7.98 -1.27 -9.24
C LEU A 71 8.17 -0.69 -10.65
N ARG A 72 9.41 -0.35 -11.03
CA ARG A 72 9.71 0.16 -12.38
C ARG A 72 9.61 -0.90 -13.47
N LEU A 73 9.75 -2.17 -13.12
CA LEU A 73 9.59 -3.28 -14.05
C LEU A 73 8.12 -3.63 -14.33
N VAL A 74 7.18 -3.26 -13.45
CA VAL A 74 5.75 -3.58 -13.60
C VAL A 74 5.18 -3.18 -14.97
N PRO A 75 5.37 -1.94 -15.49
CA PRO A 75 4.81 -1.57 -16.79
C PRO A 75 5.40 -2.38 -17.95
N ALA A 76 6.69 -2.70 -17.89
CA ALA A 76 7.37 -3.50 -18.91
C ALA A 76 6.88 -4.96 -18.86
N ALA A 77 6.78 -5.55 -17.67
CA ALA A 77 6.23 -6.89 -17.48
C ALA A 77 4.76 -6.96 -17.90
N PHE A 78 3.97 -5.93 -17.61
CA PHE A 78 2.58 -5.85 -18.06
C PHE A 78 2.49 -5.86 -19.59
N ARG A 79 3.35 -5.07 -20.24
CA ARG A 79 3.45 -5.05 -21.70
C ARG A 79 3.87 -6.39 -22.27
N LEU A 80 4.80 -7.08 -21.63
CA LEU A 80 5.24 -8.42 -22.04
C LEU A 80 4.09 -9.44 -21.99
N VAL A 81 3.29 -9.45 -20.92
CA VAL A 81 2.23 -10.46 -20.74
C VAL A 81 0.90 -10.13 -21.43
N THR A 82 0.69 -8.87 -21.83
CA THR A 82 -0.58 -8.42 -22.46
C THR A 82 -0.41 -7.89 -23.89
N GLY A 83 0.82 -7.54 -24.31
CA GLY A 83 1.07 -6.81 -25.55
C GLY A 83 0.58 -5.35 -25.54
N ARG A 84 0.02 -4.86 -24.44
CA ARG A 84 -0.57 -3.53 -24.33
C ARG A 84 0.20 -2.68 -23.32
N ARG A 85 0.19 -1.37 -23.52
CA ARG A 85 0.76 -0.45 -22.54
C ARG A 85 -0.21 -0.30 -21.37
N LEU A 86 0.30 -0.31 -20.14
CA LEU A 86 -0.50 -0.23 -18.93
C LEU A 86 -1.28 1.09 -18.84
N ASP A 87 -0.69 2.20 -19.29
CA ASP A 87 -1.30 3.54 -19.34
C ASP A 87 -2.54 3.62 -20.26
N ALA A 88 -2.55 2.89 -21.37
CA ALA A 88 -3.66 2.88 -22.33
C ALA A 88 -4.59 1.66 -22.23
N ALA A 89 -4.34 0.73 -21.31
CA ALA A 89 -5.12 -0.50 -21.19
C ALA A 89 -6.54 -0.25 -20.66
N SER A 90 -7.53 -0.95 -21.23
CA SER A 90 -8.90 -0.96 -20.73
C SER A 90 -9.01 -1.71 -19.40
N PRO A 91 -10.07 -1.50 -18.60
CA PRO A 91 -10.25 -2.21 -17.32
C PRO A 91 -10.18 -3.74 -17.44
N ASN A 92 -10.75 -4.32 -18.50
CA ASN A 92 -10.71 -5.75 -18.74
C ASN A 92 -9.27 -6.24 -18.98
N VAL A 93 -8.48 -5.50 -19.76
CA VAL A 93 -7.07 -5.81 -20.03
C VAL A 93 -6.22 -5.62 -18.76
N LEU A 94 -6.51 -4.60 -17.95
CA LEU A 94 -5.85 -4.37 -16.67
C LEU A 94 -6.09 -5.54 -15.70
N SER A 95 -7.33 -6.00 -15.57
CA SER A 95 -7.68 -7.15 -14.72
C SER A 95 -6.98 -8.43 -15.18
N ALA A 96 -7.11 -8.78 -16.46
CA ALA A 96 -6.49 -9.98 -17.02
C ALA A 96 -4.96 -9.91 -16.97
N GLY A 97 -4.38 -8.74 -17.28
CA GLY A 97 -2.94 -8.52 -17.22
C GLY A 97 -2.39 -8.61 -15.80
N ALA A 98 -3.11 -8.10 -14.80
CA ALA A 98 -2.74 -8.23 -13.41
C ALA A 98 -2.76 -9.70 -12.94
N ALA A 99 -3.78 -10.47 -13.33
CA ALA A 99 -3.82 -11.90 -13.05
C ALA A 99 -2.64 -12.66 -13.68
N ARG A 100 -2.18 -12.25 -14.87
CA ARG A 100 -0.98 -12.81 -15.51
C ARG A 100 0.31 -12.38 -14.80
N LEU A 101 0.42 -11.12 -14.40
CA LEU A 101 1.57 -10.61 -13.63
C LEU A 101 1.74 -11.36 -12.31
N GLU A 102 0.65 -11.70 -11.63
CA GLU A 102 0.69 -12.47 -10.37
C GLU A 102 1.21 -13.89 -10.52
N ARG A 103 1.23 -14.44 -11.74
CA ARG A 103 1.79 -15.76 -12.02
C ARG A 103 3.30 -15.72 -12.24
N LEU A 104 3.90 -14.54 -12.40
CA LEU A 104 5.34 -14.41 -12.56
C LEU A 104 6.04 -14.59 -11.21
N PRO A 105 7.07 -15.44 -11.12
CA PRO A 105 7.82 -15.61 -9.88
C PRO A 105 8.47 -14.28 -9.47
N VAL A 106 8.58 -14.04 -8.17
CA VAL A 106 9.09 -12.81 -7.55
C VAL A 106 8.23 -11.58 -7.80
N LEU A 107 7.96 -11.21 -9.05
CA LEU A 107 7.13 -10.06 -9.40
C LEU A 107 5.69 -10.22 -8.91
N GLY A 108 5.10 -11.40 -9.08
CA GLY A 108 3.75 -11.69 -8.64
C GLY A 108 3.60 -11.61 -7.13
N THR A 109 4.61 -12.07 -6.38
CA THR A 109 4.66 -11.92 -4.93
C THR A 109 4.67 -10.45 -4.53
N VAL A 110 5.55 -9.64 -5.14
CA VAL A 110 5.62 -8.21 -4.84
C VAL A 110 4.30 -7.50 -5.19
N VAL A 111 3.71 -7.77 -6.36
CA VAL A 111 2.43 -7.18 -6.76
C VAL A 111 1.31 -7.54 -5.78
N ARG A 112 1.25 -8.80 -5.34
CA ARG A 112 0.25 -9.26 -4.36
C ARG A 112 0.46 -8.65 -2.98
N THR A 113 1.70 -8.64 -2.49
CA THR A 113 2.04 -8.04 -1.19
C THR A 113 1.74 -6.54 -1.17
N ILE A 114 2.11 -5.81 -2.22
CA ILE A 114 1.82 -4.37 -2.30
C ILE A 114 0.31 -4.14 -2.45
N GLY A 115 -0.42 -5.01 -3.15
CA GLY A 115 -1.89 -4.97 -3.20
C GLY A 115 -2.55 -5.14 -1.83
N ALA A 116 -2.11 -6.13 -1.04
CA ALA A 116 -2.59 -6.32 0.33
C ALA A 116 -2.29 -5.10 1.21
N LEU A 117 -1.09 -4.54 1.09
CA LEU A 117 -0.67 -3.35 1.81
C LEU A 117 -1.46 -2.10 1.41
N ALA A 118 -1.86 -1.99 0.15
CA ALA A 118 -2.75 -0.93 -0.33
C ALA A 118 -4.14 -1.07 0.30
N CYS A 119 -4.69 -2.29 0.38
CA CYS A 119 -5.95 -2.53 1.06
C CYS A 119 -5.88 -2.18 2.56
N HIS A 120 -4.79 -2.55 3.25
CA HIS A 120 -4.56 -2.12 4.63
C HIS A 120 -4.48 -0.59 4.76
N GLY A 121 -3.72 0.07 3.89
CA GLY A 121 -3.62 1.52 3.90
C GLY A 121 -4.95 2.24 3.63
N ALA A 122 -5.84 1.65 2.83
CA ALA A 122 -7.20 2.15 2.67
C ALA A 122 -8.03 1.96 3.94
N LEU A 123 -7.94 0.80 4.60
CA LEU A 123 -8.65 0.57 5.86
C LEU A 123 -8.14 1.51 6.97
N ASP A 124 -6.84 1.71 7.08
CA ASP A 124 -6.24 2.64 8.05
C ASP A 124 -6.61 4.11 7.77
N GLY A 125 -6.79 4.46 6.49
CA GLY A 125 -7.24 5.78 6.05
C GLY A 125 -8.74 6.01 6.27
N VAL A 126 -9.55 4.95 6.18
CA VAL A 126 -10.96 4.94 6.55
C VAL A 126 -11.05 4.67 8.06
N ARG A 127 -10.59 5.63 8.88
CA ARG A 127 -11.09 5.69 10.25
C ARG A 127 -12.52 6.19 10.18
N PRO A 128 -13.56 5.39 10.50
CA PRO A 128 -14.81 5.99 10.92
C PRO A 128 -14.44 6.92 12.09
N ALA A 129 -14.98 8.13 12.09
CA ALA A 129 -14.94 8.98 13.26
C ALA A 129 -15.70 8.25 14.36
N VAL A 130 -15.03 7.35 15.07
CA VAL A 130 -15.47 6.92 16.38
C VAL A 130 -15.18 8.15 17.25
N PRO A 131 -16.20 8.88 17.72
CA PRO A 131 -15.97 9.85 18.78
C PRO A 131 -15.34 9.05 19.92
N VAL A 132 -14.07 9.29 20.19
CA VAL A 132 -13.43 8.81 21.42
C VAL A 132 -14.24 9.43 22.54
N PRO A 133 -14.98 8.65 23.35
CA PRO A 133 -15.56 9.20 24.56
C PRO A 133 -14.38 9.66 25.40
N ALA A 134 -14.33 10.96 25.67
CA ALA A 134 -13.35 11.52 26.60
C ALA A 134 -13.47 10.76 27.93
N ALA A 135 -12.33 10.27 28.41
CA ALA A 135 -12.01 9.89 29.78
C ALA A 135 -13.16 9.35 30.68
N GLY A 136 -12.99 8.09 31.09
CA GLY A 136 -13.49 7.62 32.38
C GLY A 136 -14.78 6.83 32.30
N THR A 137 -14.68 5.56 31.94
CA THR A 137 -15.50 4.53 32.58
C THR A 137 -14.67 3.25 32.65
N GLU A 138 -14.63 2.74 33.86
CA GLU A 138 -14.04 1.50 34.30
C GLU A 138 -14.27 0.37 33.29
N LEU A 139 -13.22 -0.41 33.00
CA LEU A 139 -13.42 -1.71 32.38
C LEU A 139 -14.32 -2.51 33.32
N PRO A 140 -15.53 -2.94 32.92
CA PRO A 140 -16.24 -3.93 33.71
C PRO A 140 -15.34 -5.16 33.76
N GLU A 141 -15.04 -5.57 34.97
CA GLU A 141 -14.37 -6.79 35.38
C GLU A 141 -15.15 -8.00 34.82
N ARG A 142 -15.06 -8.23 33.52
CA ARG A 142 -15.58 -9.44 32.89
C ARG A 142 -14.48 -10.49 32.99
N ALA A 143 -14.61 -11.26 34.06
CA ALA A 143 -14.03 -12.56 34.24
C ALA A 143 -13.94 -13.32 32.91
N TRP A 144 -12.72 -13.64 32.52
CA TRP A 144 -12.43 -14.53 31.41
C TRP A 144 -12.96 -15.93 31.76
N PRO A 145 -13.87 -16.53 30.98
CA PRO A 145 -14.36 -17.87 31.27
C PRO A 145 -13.33 -18.88 30.74
N ASN A 146 -12.32 -19.17 31.55
CA ASN A 146 -11.55 -20.43 31.48
C ASN A 146 -10.69 -20.55 32.74
N ASP A 147 -11.32 -20.97 33.83
CA ASP A 147 -10.66 -21.59 34.97
C ASP A 147 -11.07 -23.07 35.00
N PRO A 148 -10.19 -24.01 34.60
CA PRO A 148 -10.49 -25.44 34.67
C PRO A 148 -10.28 -25.93 36.11
N ARG A 149 -11.38 -26.30 36.78
CA ARG A 149 -11.31 -27.18 37.95
C ARG A 149 -11.23 -28.64 37.53
#